data_AF-A0A7S0PJA8-F1
#
_entry.id   AF-A0A7S0PJA8-F1
#
_cell.length_a   1.000
_cell.length_b   1.000
_cell.length_c   1.000
_cell.angle_alpha   90.00
_cell.angle_beta   90.00
_cell.angle_gamma   90.00
#
_symmetry.space_group_name_H-M   'P 1'
#
loop_
_entity.id
_entity.type
_entity.pdbx_description
1 polymer ?
#
loop_
_entity_poly.entity_id
_entity_poly.type
_entity_poly.pdbx_seq_one_letter_code
_entity_poly.pdbx_strand_id
1 'polypeptide(L)'
;AAKAAVKAAKALIDSEDWAGAREQLRPVVALSGLRTPGDGHSAATAAAGKPPKASTLLGAAVRFGVCCQRLGDISGAADAFRHALTIDAESAHAKQGLADALATGL
;
A
#
# COMPACT_ATOMS: atom_id res chain seq x y z
N ALA A 1 -1.99 14.31 7.33
CA ALA A 1 -1.10 13.13 7.50
C ALA A 1 -1.04 12.27 6.23
N ALA A 2 -2.07 11.49 5.88
CA ALA A 2 -2.01 10.51 4.77
C ALA A 2 -1.59 11.06 3.39
N LYS A 3 -2.14 12.19 2.94
CA LYS A 3 -1.78 12.78 1.64
C LYS A 3 -0.31 13.22 1.57
N ALA A 4 0.25 13.68 2.69
CA ALA A 4 1.65 14.08 2.78
C ALA A 4 2.57 12.85 2.73
N ALA A 5 2.21 11.78 3.44
CA ALA A 5 2.91 10.50 3.39
C ALA A 5 2.92 9.90 1.97
N VAL A 6 1.79 9.91 1.26
CA VAL A 6 1.73 9.46 -0.15
C VAL A 6 2.60 10.32 -1.06
N LYS A 7 2.66 11.64 -0.82
CA LYS A 7 3.55 12.54 -1.57
C LYS A 7 5.03 12.25 -1.30
N ALA A 8 5.40 12.04 -0.04
CA ALA A 8 6.77 11.69 0.35
C ALA A 8 7.18 10.35 -0.25
N ALA A 9 6.31 9.33 -0.14
CA ALA A 9 6.54 8.03 -0.74
C ALA A 9 6.69 8.10 -2.26
N LYS A 10 5.98 9.00 -2.95
CA LYS A 10 6.20 9.22 -4.39
C LYS A 10 7.63 9.68 -4.66
N ALA A 11 8.15 10.67 -3.94
CA ALA A 11 9.51 11.14 -4.14
C ALA A 11 10.55 10.05 -3.89
N LEU A 12 10.32 9.21 -2.87
CA LEU A 12 11.18 8.05 -2.57
C LEU A 12 11.12 6.99 -3.68
N ILE A 13 9.94 6.71 -4.22
CA ILE A 13 9.76 5.83 -5.40
C ILE A 13 10.50 6.38 -6.63
N ASP A 14 10.40 7.68 -6.89
CA ASP A 14 11.11 8.31 -8.02
C ASP A 14 12.65 8.23 -7.84
N SER A 15 13.13 8.17 -6.59
CA SER A 15 14.53 7.93 -6.24
C SER A 15 14.89 6.44 -6.04
N GLU A 16 13.98 5.52 -6.37
CA GLU A 16 14.13 4.06 -6.20
C GLU A 16 14.36 3.60 -4.74
N ASP A 17 14.06 4.46 -3.76
CA ASP A 17 14.10 4.12 -2.34
C ASP A 17 12.79 3.42 -1.92
N TRP A 18 12.65 2.16 -2.33
CA TRP A 18 11.45 1.37 -2.10
C TRP A 18 11.18 1.08 -0.61
N ALA A 19 12.25 0.94 0.19
CA ALA A 19 12.15 0.66 1.61
C ALA A 19 11.61 1.86 2.40
N GLY A 20 12.15 3.06 2.18
CA GLY A 20 11.63 4.27 2.81
C GLY A 20 10.24 4.62 2.29
N ALA A 21 9.96 4.41 0.99
CA ALA A 21 8.60 4.57 0.46
C ALA A 21 7.60 3.66 1.17
N ARG A 22 7.95 2.39 1.40
CA ARG A 22 7.13 1.44 2.16
C ARG A 22 6.88 1.91 3.59
N GLU A 23 7.92 2.39 4.27
CA GLU A 23 7.82 2.88 5.64
C GLU A 23 6.87 4.08 5.76
N GLN A 24 6.94 5.03 4.81
CA GLN A 24 6.04 6.18 4.75
C GLN A 24 4.60 5.78 4.46
N LEU A 25 4.38 4.73 3.66
CA LEU A 25 3.04 4.26 3.29
C LEU A 25 2.39 3.35 4.33
N ARG A 26 3.18 2.62 5.14
CA ARG A 26 2.70 1.73 6.20
C ARG A 26 1.62 2.35 7.11
N PRO A 27 1.82 3.55 7.71
CA PRO A 27 0.79 4.14 8.55
C PRO A 27 -0.46 4.56 7.77
N VAL A 28 -0.39 4.76 6.45
CA VAL A 28 -1.55 5.13 5.62
C VAL A 28 -2.41 3.91 5.31
N VAL A 29 -1.78 2.79 4.95
CA VAL A 29 -2.50 1.53 4.66
C VAL A 29 -3.04 0.86 5.92
N ALA A 30 -2.43 1.09 7.08
CA ALA A 30 -2.98 0.68 8.36
C ALA A 30 -4.34 1.34 8.67
N LEU A 31 -4.58 2.57 8.17
CA LEU A 31 -5.86 3.27 8.34
C LEU A 31 -6.99 2.69 7.52
N SER A 32 -6.68 2.01 6.42
CA SER A 32 -7.70 1.29 5.64
C SER A 32 -7.95 -0.13 6.16
N GLY A 33 -7.19 -0.58 7.17
CA GLY A 33 -7.31 -1.92 7.73
C GLY A 33 -6.52 -2.98 6.96
N LEU A 34 -5.59 -2.58 6.09
CA LEU A 34 -4.65 -3.53 5.46
C LEU A 34 -3.85 -4.23 6.55
N ARG A 35 -3.75 -5.56 6.47
CA ARG A 35 -2.90 -6.33 7.38
C ARG A 35 -1.51 -6.42 6.76
N THR A 36 -0.53 -5.74 7.32
CA THR A 36 0.87 -5.86 6.85
C THR A 36 1.47 -7.18 7.33
N PRO A 37 2.19 -7.94 6.46
CA PRO A 37 2.86 -9.15 6.89
C PRO A 37 3.93 -8.83 7.94
N GLY A 38 3.85 -9.49 9.09
CA GLY A 38 4.73 -9.26 10.25
C GLY A 38 4.05 -8.55 11.42
N ASP A 39 2.91 -7.88 11.22
CA ASP A 39 2.20 -7.19 12.28
C ASP A 39 0.98 -7.99 12.73
N GLY A 40 1.18 -8.78 13.80
CA GLY A 40 0.09 -9.38 14.55
C GLY A 40 -0.79 -8.30 15.18
N HIS A 41 -1.93 -8.05 14.55
CA HIS A 41 -3.06 -7.24 15.04
C HIS A 41 -2.85 -5.72 15.17
N SER A 42 -3.74 -5.01 14.45
CA SER A 42 -4.29 -3.68 14.74
C SER A 42 -3.32 -2.52 14.97
N ALA A 43 -3.26 -1.64 13.98
CA ALA A 43 -3.00 -0.22 14.24
C ALA A 43 -3.87 0.68 13.37
N ALA A 44 -5.20 0.49 13.44
CA ALA A 44 -6.16 1.47 12.95
C ALA A 44 -6.28 2.71 13.89
N THR A 45 -5.54 2.76 15.00
CA THR A 45 -5.88 3.62 16.15
C THR A 45 -5.05 4.89 16.33
N ALA A 46 -4.20 5.31 15.38
CA ALA A 46 -3.29 6.45 15.64
C ALA A 46 -3.23 7.56 14.58
N ALA A 47 -4.21 7.72 13.67
CA ALA A 47 -4.31 8.96 12.89
C ALA A 47 -5.30 9.94 13.51
N ALA A 48 -4.82 10.74 14.45
CA ALA A 48 -5.50 11.96 14.88
C ALA A 48 -5.57 12.94 13.70
N GLY A 49 -6.70 12.97 13.00
CA GLY A 49 -6.99 13.85 11.88
C GLY A 49 -8.22 13.41 11.10
N LYS A 50 -8.74 14.29 10.23
CA LYS A 50 -9.88 13.95 9.35
C LYS A 50 -9.57 12.67 8.56
N PRO A 51 -10.50 11.69 8.49
CA PRO A 51 -10.24 10.43 7.82
C PRO A 51 -9.81 10.68 6.36
N PRO A 52 -8.76 9.98 5.87
CA PRO A 52 -8.32 10.12 4.49
C PRO A 52 -9.43 9.67 3.54
N LYS A 53 -9.47 10.31 2.36
CA LYS A 53 -10.41 9.91 1.31
C LYS A 53 -10.07 8.50 0.81
N ALA A 54 -11.09 7.75 0.39
CA ALA A 54 -10.93 6.43 -0.21
C ALA A 54 -9.89 6.43 -1.35
N SER A 55 -9.88 7.44 -2.21
CA SER A 55 -8.89 7.57 -3.30
C SER A 55 -7.44 7.70 -2.81
N THR A 56 -7.22 8.29 -1.63
CA THR A 56 -5.88 8.39 -1.02
C THR A 56 -5.45 7.04 -0.44
N LEU A 57 -6.38 6.32 0.18
CA LEU A 57 -6.13 4.97 0.70
C LEU A 57 -5.86 3.98 -0.44
N LEU A 58 -6.67 4.03 -1.51
CA LEU A 58 -6.47 3.25 -2.73
C LEU A 58 -5.07 3.48 -3.32
N GLY A 59 -4.71 4.75 -3.55
CA GLY A 59 -3.41 5.10 -4.10
C GLY A 59 -2.25 4.68 -3.19
N ALA A 60 -2.42 4.74 -1.87
CA ALA A 60 -1.43 4.28 -0.90
C ALA A 60 -1.27 2.75 -0.94
N ALA A 61 -2.37 1.99 -0.95
CA ALA A 61 -2.35 0.53 -1.01
C ALA A 61 -1.70 0.02 -2.30
N VAL A 62 -2.03 0.61 -3.46
CA VAL A 62 -1.40 0.27 -4.74
C VAL A 62 0.12 0.52 -4.70
N ARG A 63 0.54 1.70 -4.22
CA ARG A 63 1.97 2.03 -4.13
C ARG A 63 2.72 1.15 -3.13
N PHE A 64 2.07 0.80 -2.01
CA PHE A 64 2.62 -0.12 -1.03
C PHE A 64 2.84 -1.50 -1.64
N GLY A 65 1.86 -2.00 -2.41
CA GLY A 65 1.99 -3.24 -3.16
C GLY A 65 3.18 -3.23 -4.12
N VAL A 66 3.36 -2.16 -4.89
CA VAL A 66 4.52 -1.99 -5.77
C VAL A 66 5.83 -1.99 -5.00
N CYS A 67 5.90 -1.30 -3.85
CA CYS A 67 7.10 -1.30 -3.01
C CYS A 67 7.41 -2.72 -2.50
N CYS A 68 6.41 -3.48 -2.07
CA CYS A 68 6.57 -4.87 -1.66
C CYS A 68 7.10 -5.75 -2.81
N GLN A 69 6.56 -5.63 -4.04
CA GLN A 69 7.08 -6.37 -5.20
C GLN A 69 8.56 -6.06 -5.45
N ARG A 70 8.92 -4.77 -5.44
CA ARG A 70 10.31 -4.32 -5.66
C ARG A 70 11.26 -4.81 -4.58
N LEU A 71 10.78 -4.99 -3.36
CA LEU A 71 11.54 -5.53 -2.23
C LEU A 71 11.52 -7.07 -2.19
N GLY A 72 10.85 -7.74 -3.13
CA GLY A 72 10.72 -9.21 -3.17
C GLY A 72 9.68 -9.78 -2.21
N ASP A 73 8.91 -8.94 -1.51
CA ASP A 73 7.79 -9.35 -0.65
C ASP A 73 6.53 -9.57 -1.49
N ILE A 74 6.50 -10.68 -2.24
CA ILE A 74 5.42 -11.00 -3.17
C ILE A 74 4.08 -11.21 -2.45
N SER A 75 4.11 -11.83 -1.26
CA SER A 75 2.92 -12.03 -0.44
C SER A 75 2.34 -10.71 0.06
N GLY A 76 3.19 -9.80 0.57
CA GLY A 76 2.76 -8.47 0.99
C GLY A 76 2.23 -7.62 -0.17
N ALA A 77 2.80 -7.78 -1.36
CA ALA A 77 2.29 -7.13 -2.56
C ALA A 77 0.88 -7.58 -2.92
N ALA A 78 0.65 -8.90 -2.97
CA ALA A 78 -0.65 -9.46 -3.29
C ALA A 78 -1.73 -9.01 -2.28
N ASP A 79 -1.43 -9.00 -0.98
CA ASP A 79 -2.38 -8.55 0.05
C ASP A 79 -2.74 -7.06 -0.13
N ALA A 80 -1.73 -6.22 -0.38
CA ALA A 80 -1.93 -4.79 -0.61
C ALA A 80 -2.79 -4.50 -1.86
N PHE A 81 -2.57 -5.21 -2.96
CA PHE A 81 -3.39 -5.06 -4.16
C PHE A 81 -4.81 -5.60 -3.99
N ARG A 82 -4.99 -6.73 -3.29
CA ARG A 82 -6.32 -7.25 -2.95
C ARG A 82 -7.09 -6.24 -2.11
N HIS A 83 -6.45 -5.63 -1.14
CA HIS A 83 -7.08 -4.61 -0.34
C HIS A 83 -7.40 -3.34 -1.13
N ALA A 84 -6.51 -2.92 -2.05
CA ALA A 84 -6.83 -1.84 -2.99
C ALA A 84 -8.12 -2.14 -3.77
N LEU A 85 -8.35 -3.39 -4.18
CA LEU A 85 -9.59 -3.83 -4.83
C LEU A 85 -10.82 -3.86 -3.90
N THR A 86 -10.63 -3.98 -2.58
CA THR A 86 -11.75 -3.82 -1.63
C THR A 86 -12.21 -2.36 -1.50
N ILE A 87 -11.32 -1.40 -1.78
CA ILE A 87 -11.64 0.03 -1.77
C ILE A 87 -12.24 0.44 -3.11
N ASP A 88 -11.63 -0.01 -4.21
CA ASP A 88 -12.07 0.24 -5.57
C ASP A 88 -11.88 -1.01 -6.42
N ALA A 89 -12.96 -1.76 -6.60
CA ALA A 89 -12.96 -3.03 -7.31
C ALA A 89 -12.60 -2.88 -8.80
N GLU A 90 -12.73 -1.68 -9.36
CA GLU A 90 -12.48 -1.39 -10.77
C GLU A 90 -11.08 -0.85 -11.06
N SER A 91 -10.24 -0.72 -10.03
CA SER A 91 -8.90 -0.18 -10.16
C SER A 91 -8.02 -1.05 -11.06
N ALA A 92 -7.81 -0.60 -12.29
CA ALA A 92 -6.95 -1.28 -13.27
C ALA A 92 -5.52 -1.47 -12.74
N HIS A 93 -4.98 -0.50 -12.01
CA HIS A 93 -3.65 -0.60 -11.41
C HIS A 93 -3.58 -1.68 -10.34
N ALA A 94 -4.62 -1.82 -9.51
CA ALA A 94 -4.64 -2.86 -8.49
C ALA A 94 -4.84 -4.25 -9.10
N LYS A 95 -5.70 -4.39 -10.13
CA LYS A 95 -5.87 -5.64 -10.89
C LYS A 95 -4.56 -6.07 -11.55
N GLN A 96 -3.88 -5.13 -12.22
CA GLN A 96 -2.60 -5.39 -12.88
C GLN A 96 -1.50 -5.75 -11.87
N GLY A 97 -1.37 -4.99 -10.77
CA GLY A 97 -0.39 -5.28 -9.73
C GLY A 97 -0.60 -6.63 -9.06
N LEU A 98 -1.87 -7.02 -8.81
CA LEU A 98 -2.18 -8.35 -8.28
C LEU A 98 -1.82 -9.46 -9.27
N ALA A 99 -2.13 -9.28 -10.56
CA ALA A 99 -1.78 -10.25 -11.59
C ALA A 99 -0.25 -10.44 -11.68
N ASP A 100 0.51 -9.35 -11.65
CA ASP A 100 1.98 -9.38 -11.69
C ASP A 100 2.58 -10.03 -10.43
N ALA A 101 2.04 -9.73 -9.25
CA ALA A 101 2.45 -10.35 -7.99
C ALA A 101 2.19 -11.86 -8.00
N LEU A 102 1.02 -12.29 -8.48
CA LEU A 102 0.68 -13.71 -8.58
C LEU A 102 1.50 -14.43 -9.65
N ALA A 103 1.79 -13.78 -10.77
CA ALA A 103 2.61 -14.34 -11.84
C ALA A 103 4.07 -14.53 -11.42
N THR A 104 4.61 -13.63 -10.61
CA THR A 104 5.99 -13.69 -10.10
C THR A 104 6.14 -14.65 -8.91
N GLY A 105 5.04 -14.99 -8.23
CA GLY A 105 5.03 -15.88 -7.07
C GLY A 105 4.78 -17.37 -7.37
N LEU A 106 4.62 -17.74 -8.64
CA LEU A 106 4.48 -19.12 -9.15
C LEU A 106 5.83 -19.65 -9.66
#